data_AF-A0A1I5LG71-F1
#
_entry.id   AF-A0A1I5LG71-F1
#
_cell.length_a   1.000
_cell.length_b   1.000
_cell.length_c   1.000
_cell.angle_alpha   90.00
_cell.angle_beta   90.00
_cell.angle_gamma   90.00
#
_symmetry.space_group_name_H-M   'P 1'
#
loop_
_entity.id
_entity.type
_entity.pdbx_description
1 polymer ?
#
loop_
_entity_poly.entity_id
_entity_poly.type
_entity_poly.pdbx_seq_one_letter_code
_entity_poly.pdbx_strand_id
1 'polypeptide(L)'
;MAAEKLTTGRLVQILVVMSVLITAFIWRTMNYSSNETALICQISVGACSVSLERSTVAIHLLKQEDGEESLAVTSRVKPLNLRVDSERENNVLLQQEIVRDNSETTYIYVLPESVKTGPNQKLILFFDQDQIAINF
;
A
#
# COMPACT_ATOMS: atom_id res chain seq x y z
N MET A 1 25.66 -41.91 -5.18
CA MET A 1 25.70 -41.99 -6.66
C MET A 1 26.90 -41.19 -7.13
N ALA A 2 27.73 -41.73 -8.03
CA ALA A 2 29.05 -41.19 -8.38
C ALA A 2 29.00 -39.72 -8.85
N ALA A 3 29.35 -38.80 -7.96
CA ALA A 3 29.66 -37.40 -8.26
C ALA A 3 31.07 -37.22 -8.86
N GLU A 4 31.72 -38.33 -9.19
CA GLU A 4 33.15 -38.45 -9.44
C GLU A 4 33.45 -38.60 -10.94
N LYS A 5 32.97 -37.65 -11.76
CA LYS A 5 33.55 -37.30 -13.06
C LYS A 5 32.83 -36.12 -13.73
N LEU A 6 32.55 -35.06 -12.97
CA LEU A 6 32.40 -33.76 -13.62
C LEU A 6 33.76 -33.39 -14.21
N THR A 7 33.92 -33.60 -15.53
CA THR A 7 35.05 -33.03 -16.25
C THR A 7 35.06 -31.53 -15.97
N THR A 8 36.22 -30.99 -15.59
CA THR A 8 36.38 -29.59 -15.14
C THR A 8 35.69 -28.58 -16.05
N GLY A 9 35.65 -28.83 -17.36
CA GLY A 9 34.91 -28.01 -18.32
C GLY A 9 33.39 -27.94 -18.10
N ARG A 10 32.74 -29.05 -17.73
CA ARG A 10 31.29 -29.07 -17.44
C ARG A 10 30.97 -28.36 -16.12
N LEU A 11 31.89 -28.45 -15.15
CA LEU A 11 31.74 -27.75 -13.86
C LEU A 11 31.79 -26.24 -14.04
N VAL A 12 32.76 -25.73 -14.82
CA VAL A 12 32.87 -24.30 -15.12
C VAL A 12 31.62 -23.80 -15.85
N GLN A 13 31.11 -24.55 -16.81
CA GLN A 13 29.88 -24.20 -17.53
C GLN A 13 28.68 -24.03 -16.58
N ILE A 14 28.50 -24.96 -15.63
CA ILE A 14 27.41 -24.88 -14.64
C ILE A 14 27.60 -23.65 -13.75
N LEU A 15 28.82 -23.38 -13.27
CA LEU A 15 29.09 -22.21 -12.44
C LEU A 15 28.80 -20.88 -13.15
N VAL A 16 29.13 -20.77 -14.44
CA VAL A 16 28.82 -19.58 -15.23
C VAL A 16 27.31 -19.41 -15.41
N VAL A 17 26.58 -20.48 -15.72
CA VAL A 17 25.12 -20.40 -15.84
C VAL A 17 24.48 -20.02 -14.50
N MET A 18 24.94 -20.62 -13.40
CA MET A 18 24.44 -20.31 -12.06
C MET A 18 24.71 -18.86 -11.67
N SER A 19 25.88 -18.32 -11.96
CA SER A 19 26.19 -16.92 -11.64
C SER A 19 25.32 -15.94 -12.43
N VAL A 20 25.06 -16.21 -13.71
CA VAL A 20 24.15 -15.42 -14.54
C VAL A 20 22.72 -15.46 -13.99
N LEU A 21 22.21 -16.64 -13.63
CA LEU A 21 20.87 -16.80 -13.06
C LEU A 21 20.72 -16.08 -11.71
N ILE A 22 21.72 -16.22 -10.83
CA ILE A 22 21.74 -15.53 -9.53
C ILE A 22 21.75 -14.01 -9.73
N THR A 23 22.56 -13.51 -10.66
CA THR A 23 22.67 -12.07 -10.93
C THR A 23 21.35 -11.52 -11.48
N ALA A 24 20.73 -12.21 -12.43
CA ALA A 24 19.42 -11.83 -12.98
C ALA A 24 18.32 -11.86 -11.90
N PHE A 25 18.34 -12.85 -11.01
CA PHE A 25 17.41 -12.97 -9.90
C PHE A 25 17.60 -11.85 -8.86
N ILE A 26 18.85 -11.55 -8.50
CA ILE A 26 19.17 -10.44 -7.59
C ILE A 26 18.76 -9.11 -8.21
N TRP A 27 19.02 -8.89 -9.50
CA TRP A 27 18.57 -7.70 -10.20
C TRP A 27 17.05 -7.55 -10.17
N ARG A 28 16.31 -8.63 -10.45
CA ARG A 28 14.84 -8.64 -10.37
C ARG A 28 14.33 -8.39 -8.96
N THR A 29 15.04 -8.88 -7.94
CA THR A 29 14.69 -8.74 -6.52
C THR A 29 15.00 -7.34 -5.98
N MET A 30 16.15 -6.76 -6.32
CA MET A 30 16.49 -5.37 -5.94
C MET A 30 15.61 -4.35 -6.67
N ASN A 31 15.29 -4.61 -7.95
CA ASN A 31 14.36 -3.78 -8.71
C ASN A 31 12.89 -4.09 -8.39
N TYR A 32 12.62 -5.02 -7.46
CA TYR A 32 11.30 -5.13 -6.85
C TYR A 32 11.18 -4.02 -5.80
N SER A 33 11.08 -2.79 -6.29
CA SER A 33 10.54 -1.72 -5.48
C SER A 33 9.03 -1.94 -5.45
N SER A 34 8.47 -2.15 -4.26
CA SER A 34 7.03 -2.04 -4.01
C SER A 34 6.54 -0.60 -4.15
N ASN A 35 7.16 0.20 -5.02
CA ASN A 35 6.60 1.44 -5.54
C ASN A 35 5.49 1.06 -6.51
N GLU A 36 4.45 0.42 -5.97
CA GLU A 36 3.10 0.71 -6.44
C GLU A 36 3.02 2.24 -6.40
N THR A 37 2.77 2.84 -7.56
CA THR A 37 2.70 4.29 -7.74
C THR A 37 1.56 4.80 -6.87
N ALA A 38 1.85 5.01 -5.59
CA ALA A 38 0.85 5.40 -4.63
C ALA A 38 0.41 6.81 -5.00
N LEU A 39 -0.85 6.96 -5.39
CA LEU A 39 -1.40 8.27 -5.71
C LEU A 39 -1.37 9.10 -4.42
N ILE A 40 -0.69 10.24 -4.48
CA ILE A 40 -0.49 11.08 -3.30
C ILE A 40 -1.73 11.95 -3.10
N CYS A 41 -2.30 11.88 -1.90
CA CYS A 41 -3.45 12.63 -1.48
C CYS A 41 -3.07 13.49 -0.27
N GLN A 42 -2.93 14.81 -0.46
CA GLN A 42 -2.59 15.73 0.63
C GLN A 42 -3.86 16.35 1.24
N ILE A 43 -4.12 16.07 2.51
CA ILE A 43 -5.26 16.60 3.27
C ILE A 43 -4.89 17.97 3.85
N SER A 44 -4.92 19.02 3.03
CA SER A 44 -4.61 20.39 3.48
C SER A 44 -5.83 21.14 4.06
N VAL A 45 -7.05 20.78 3.64
CA VAL A 45 -8.32 21.44 4.06
C VAL A 45 -9.37 20.40 4.46
N GLY A 46 -8.95 19.35 5.18
CA GLY A 46 -9.87 18.31 5.70
C GLY A 46 -10.51 17.40 4.65
N ALA A 47 -10.21 17.56 3.36
CA ALA A 47 -10.67 16.70 2.28
C ALA A 47 -9.64 16.62 1.15
N CYS A 48 -9.68 15.51 0.41
CA CYS A 48 -8.86 15.26 -0.77
C CYS A 48 -9.61 14.31 -1.72
N SER A 49 -9.43 14.48 -3.02
CA SER A 49 -10.03 13.59 -4.03
C SER A 49 -8.97 13.09 -4.99
N VAL A 50 -9.02 11.80 -5.31
CA VAL A 50 -8.08 11.12 -6.19
C VAL A 50 -8.88 10.41 -7.27
N SER A 51 -8.52 10.65 -8.53
CA SER A 51 -9.11 9.94 -9.66
C SER A 51 -8.27 8.70 -9.96
N LEU A 52 -8.85 7.52 -9.77
CA LEU A 52 -8.29 6.25 -10.27
C LEU A 52 -8.86 5.98 -11.66
N GLU A 53 -8.23 5.07 -12.41
CA GLU A 53 -8.65 4.71 -13.78
C GLU A 53 -10.14 4.30 -13.88
N ARG A 54 -10.69 3.72 -12.80
CA ARG A 54 -12.05 3.15 -12.77
C ARG A 54 -13.03 3.92 -11.89
N SER A 55 -12.57 4.80 -11.01
CA SER A 55 -13.44 5.56 -10.09
C SER A 55 -12.73 6.73 -9.44
N THR A 56 -13.49 7.76 -9.05
CA THR A 56 -13.00 8.81 -8.16
C THR A 56 -13.20 8.37 -6.71
N VAL A 57 -12.16 8.51 -5.90
CA VAL A 57 -12.20 8.29 -4.45
C VAL A 57 -12.12 9.64 -3.77
N ALA A 58 -13.13 9.96 -2.96
CA ALA A 58 -13.14 11.15 -2.12
C ALA A 58 -12.83 10.76 -0.68
N ILE A 59 -11.90 11.48 -0.06
CA ILE A 59 -11.38 11.20 1.27
C ILE A 59 -11.62 12.45 2.12
N HIS A 60 -12.31 12.29 3.25
CA HIS A 60 -12.64 13.35 4.18
C HIS A 60 -12.14 12.99 5.58
N LEU A 61 -11.52 13.95 6.25
CA LEU A 61 -11.14 13.82 7.65
C LEU A 61 -12.25 14.41 8.51
N LEU A 62 -12.85 13.56 9.34
CA LEU A 62 -13.85 13.93 10.32
C LEU A 62 -13.16 14.02 11.69
N LYS A 63 -13.27 15.18 12.34
CA LYS A 63 -12.81 15.35 13.72
C LYS A 63 -14.02 15.19 14.63
N GLN A 64 -14.05 14.12 15.44
CA GLN A 64 -15.07 13.92 16.46
C GLN A 64 -14.75 14.83 17.66
N GLU A 65 -15.77 15.35 18.34
CA GLU A 65 -15.61 16.21 19.53
C GLU A 65 -14.86 15.53 20.70
N ASP A 66 -14.79 14.19 20.71
CA ASP A 66 -14.13 13.39 21.74
C ASP A 66 -12.60 13.23 21.53
N GLY A 67 -12.04 13.89 20.52
CA GLY A 67 -10.61 13.80 20.18
C GLY A 67 -10.23 12.61 19.30
N GLU A 68 -11.18 11.74 18.98
CA GLU A 68 -11.02 10.70 17.97
C GLU A 68 -11.14 11.29 16.56
N GLU A 69 -10.15 11.04 15.70
CA GLU A 69 -10.21 11.40 14.28
C GLU A 69 -10.72 10.19 13.49
N SER A 70 -11.57 10.41 12.49
CA SER A 70 -12.09 9.38 11.61
C SER A 70 -11.88 9.75 10.15
N LEU A 71 -11.53 8.77 9.31
CA LEU A 71 -11.37 8.93 7.87
C LEU A 71 -12.63 8.41 7.18
N ALA A 72 -13.34 9.28 6.48
CA ALA A 72 -14.43 8.89 5.59
C ALA A 72 -13.91 8.78 4.15
N VAL A 73 -14.02 7.59 3.57
CA VAL A 73 -13.61 7.28 2.21
C VAL A 73 -14.84 6.93 1.40
N THR A 74 -15.20 7.78 0.44
CA THR A 74 -16.31 7.56 -0.49
C THR A 74 -15.77 7.01 -1.80
N SER A 75 -16.25 5.82 -2.18
CA SER A 75 -15.82 5.15 -3.41
C SER A 75 -16.91 4.23 -3.97
N ARG A 76 -16.85 3.99 -5.28
CA ARG A 76 -17.64 2.93 -5.95
C ARG A 76 -17.04 1.55 -5.77
N VAL A 77 -15.73 1.48 -5.54
CA VAL A 77 -14.97 0.24 -5.35
C VAL A 77 -14.71 0.06 -3.86
N LYS A 78 -14.84 -1.17 -3.37
CA LYS A 78 -14.55 -1.47 -1.97
C LYS A 78 -13.04 -1.40 -1.73
N PRO A 79 -12.57 -0.55 -0.80
CA PRO A 79 -11.17 -0.56 -0.38
C PRO A 79 -10.83 -1.89 0.28
N LEU A 80 -9.63 -2.39 0.02
CA LEU A 80 -9.17 -3.68 0.51
C LEU A 80 -8.78 -3.57 1.99
N ASN A 81 -7.86 -2.65 2.30
CA ASN A 81 -7.34 -2.39 3.64
C ASN A 81 -6.82 -0.95 3.74
N LEU A 82 -6.77 -0.43 4.96
CA LEU A 82 -6.11 0.83 5.31
C LEU A 82 -4.99 0.52 6.30
N ARG A 83 -3.77 0.96 5.99
CA ARG A 83 -2.58 0.75 6.82
C ARG A 83 -1.91 2.07 7.15
N VAL A 84 -1.28 2.14 8.31
CA VAL A 84 -0.38 3.24 8.67
C VAL A 84 1.01 2.91 8.14
N ASP A 85 1.63 3.83 7.41
CA ASP A 85 3.04 3.76 7.01
C ASP A 85 3.94 4.13 8.20
N SER A 86 3.87 3.32 9.27
CA SER A 86 4.79 3.39 10.40
C SER A 86 5.64 2.13 10.35
N GLU A 87 6.97 2.29 10.40
CA GLU A 87 7.99 1.26 10.13
C GLU A 87 7.92 -0.01 11.02
N ARG A 88 6.92 -0.18 11.90
CA ARG A 88 6.87 -1.30 12.85
C ARG A 88 5.53 -2.00 13.05
N GLU A 89 4.40 -1.52 12.55
CA GLU A 89 3.12 -2.17 12.87
C GLU A 89 2.10 -2.09 11.74
N ASN A 90 1.69 -3.27 11.25
CA ASN A 90 0.63 -3.44 10.26
C ASN A 90 -0.74 -3.32 10.92
N ASN A 91 -1.04 -2.18 11.51
CA ASN A 91 -2.33 -1.96 12.14
C ASN A 91 -3.36 -1.74 11.04
N VAL A 92 -4.18 -2.77 10.78
CA VAL A 92 -5.34 -2.68 9.88
C VAL A 92 -6.44 -1.95 10.64
N LEU A 93 -6.88 -0.81 10.10
CA LEU A 93 -7.95 -0.02 10.72
C LEU A 93 -9.31 -0.70 10.48
N LEU A 94 -10.13 -0.75 11.53
CA LEU A 94 -11.48 -1.31 11.46
C LEU A 94 -12.33 -0.43 10.52
N GLN A 95 -12.79 -1.04 9.44
CA GLN A 95 -13.69 -0.42 8.46
C GLN A 95 -15.14 -0.61 8.90
N GLN A 96 -15.86 0.48 9.09
CA GLN A 96 -17.31 0.47 9.25
C GLN A 96 -17.97 1.06 7.99
N GLU A 97 -18.86 0.31 7.35
CA GLU A 97 -19.66 0.79 6.20
C GLU A 97 -20.86 1.55 6.73
N ILE A 98 -21.03 2.82 6.37
CA ILE A 98 -22.03 3.67 7.04
C ILE A 98 -23.12 4.19 6.11
N VAL A 99 -22.90 4.39 4.80
CA VAL A 99 -24.00 4.77 3.89
C VAL A 99 -23.72 4.35 2.44
N ARG A 100 -24.74 3.82 1.76
CA ARG A 100 -24.81 3.78 0.28
C ARG A 100 -25.61 4.98 -0.21
N ASP A 101 -24.97 5.85 -0.97
CA ASP A 101 -25.64 6.94 -1.67
C ASP A 101 -25.51 6.75 -3.18
N ASN A 102 -26.64 6.52 -3.85
CA ASN A 102 -26.86 6.56 -5.31
C ASN A 102 -25.89 5.78 -6.26
N SER A 103 -24.90 5.04 -5.73
CA SER A 103 -23.92 4.09 -6.34
C SER A 103 -22.54 4.13 -5.65
N GLU A 104 -22.31 5.07 -4.74
CA GLU A 104 -21.08 5.22 -3.96
C GLU A 104 -21.30 4.78 -2.51
N THR A 105 -20.28 4.15 -1.93
CA THR A 105 -20.32 3.67 -0.55
C THR A 105 -19.30 4.45 0.26
N THR A 106 -19.73 4.98 1.39
CA THR A 106 -18.85 5.67 2.35
C THR A 106 -18.37 4.70 3.40
N TYR A 107 -17.07 4.49 3.43
CA TYR A 107 -16.36 3.64 4.38
C TYR A 107 -15.69 4.54 5.43
N ILE A 108 -16.00 4.31 6.70
CA ILE A 108 -15.43 5.08 7.81
C ILE A 108 -14.39 4.22 8.51
N TYR A 109 -13.21 4.79 8.70
CA TYR A 109 -12.11 4.20 9.43
C TYR A 109 -11.84 5.04 10.67
N VAL A 110 -11.86 4.41 11.84
CA VAL A 110 -11.46 5.08 13.09
C VAL A 110 -9.94 5.11 13.14
N LEU A 111 -9.34 6.30 13.27
CA LEU A 111 -7.90 6.43 13.42
C LEU A 111 -7.52 6.24 14.90
N PRO A 112 -6.51 5.41 15.22
CA PRO A 112 -6.03 5.27 16.58
C PRO A 112 -5.30 6.54 17.01
N GLU A 113 -5.26 6.84 18.31
CA GLU A 113 -4.58 8.01 18.88
C GLU A 113 -3.08 8.12 18.51
N SER A 114 -2.47 7.01 18.07
CA SER A 114 -1.10 6.97 17.55
C SER A 114 -0.97 7.69 16.20
N VAL A 115 -2.03 7.76 15.41
CA VAL A 115 -2.08 8.52 14.15
C VAL A 115 -2.46 9.96 14.46
N LYS A 116 -1.56 10.70 15.13
CA LYS A 116 -1.71 12.14 15.28
C LYS A 116 -1.41 12.78 13.94
N THR A 117 -2.34 13.56 13.39
CA THR A 117 -2.25 14.47 12.22
C THR A 117 -1.00 15.38 12.29
N GLY A 118 0.16 14.76 12.17
CA GLY A 118 1.49 15.31 12.37
C GLY A 118 2.30 15.13 11.09
N PRO A 119 3.33 15.97 10.89
CA PRO A 119 3.89 16.27 9.57
C PRO A 119 4.60 15.11 8.85
N ASN A 120 4.66 13.92 9.44
CA ASN A 120 5.40 12.76 8.94
C ASN A 120 4.60 11.46 8.93
N GLN A 121 3.29 11.49 9.17
CA GLN A 121 2.47 10.29 9.14
C GLN A 121 1.77 10.14 7.80
N LYS A 122 1.88 8.95 7.20
CA LYS A 122 1.22 8.61 5.94
C LYS A 122 0.31 7.41 6.18
N LEU A 123 -0.88 7.46 5.62
CA LEU A 123 -1.77 6.30 5.54
C LEU A 123 -1.72 5.76 4.12
N ILE A 124 -1.71 4.44 3.98
CA ILE A 124 -1.77 3.77 2.69
C ILE A 124 -3.11 3.05 2.60
N LEU A 125 -3.93 3.50 1.67
CA LEU A 125 -5.21 2.91 1.35
C LEU A 125 -5.07 2.07 0.08
N PHE A 126 -5.45 0.80 0.16
CA PHE A 126 -5.29 -0.17 -0.92
C PHE A 126 -6.62 -0.38 -1.64
N PHE A 127 -6.62 -0.23 -2.97
CA PHE A 127 -7.75 -0.50 -3.86
C PHE A 127 -7.32 -1.47 -4.96
N ASP A 128 -7.66 -2.75 -4.85
CA ASP A 128 -7.27 -3.79 -5.81
C ASP A 128 -5.76 -3.79 -6.16
N GLN A 129 -5.36 -3.06 -7.21
CA GLN A 129 -3.98 -2.92 -7.72
C GLN A 129 -3.39 -1.51 -7.51
N ASP A 130 -4.19 -0.58 -7.01
CA ASP A 130 -3.82 0.81 -6.79
C ASP A 130 -3.59 1.06 -5.29
N GLN A 131 -2.61 1.91 -4.98
CA GLN A 131 -2.39 2.43 -3.62
C GLN A 131 -2.62 3.93 -3.62
N ILE A 132 -3.19 4.43 -2.52
CA ILE A 132 -3.32 5.87 -2.28
C ILE A 132 -2.56 6.18 -1.00
N ALA A 133 -1.53 7.01 -1.11
CA ALA A 133 -0.78 7.55 0.01
C ALA A 133 -1.44 8.84 0.49
N ILE A 134 -2.09 8.78 1.64
CA ILE A 134 -2.76 9.91 2.27
C ILE A 134 -1.78 10.56 3.24
N ASN A 135 -1.45 11.82 2.96
CA ASN A 135 -0.55 12.64 3.76
C ASN A 135 -1.37 13.72 4.47
N PHE A 136 -1.06 13.94 5.75
CA PHE A 136 -1.64 14.98 6.59
C PHE A 136 -0.77 16.23 6.66
#